data_AF-H3B4F3-F1
#
_entry.id   AF-H3B4F3-F1
#
_cell.length_a   1.000
_cell.length_b   1.000
_cell.length_c   1.000
_cell.angle_alpha   90.00
_cell.angle_beta   90.00
_cell.angle_gamma   90.00
#
_symmetry.space_group_name_H-M   'P 1'
#
loop_
_entity.id
_entity.type
_entity.pdbx_description
1 polymer ?
#
loop_
_entity_poly.entity_id
_entity_poly.type
_entity_poly.pdbx_seq_one_letter_code
_entity_poly.pdbx_strand_id
1 'polypeptide(L)'
;AVEVLKAERIGHGYLTLKDPPFYKQLLEQDMHFETCPWSSYLTGACNPDFTKHPVVKFREDKANYSLNTDDPLILKSSLDMDYKIAQEYMGFTEEEFMRVNINAARSAFLPEKEKKDLLNQLYERYGMIESA
;
A
#
# COMPACT_ATOMS: atom_id res chain seq x y z
N ALA A 1 -17.83 -5.03 0.20
CA ALA A 1 -16.73 -5.28 -0.76
C ALA A 1 -16.22 -6.71 -0.67
N VAL A 2 -15.62 -7.11 0.47
CA VAL A 2 -14.96 -8.43 0.61
C VAL A 2 -15.97 -9.61 0.59
N GLU A 3 -16.91 -9.67 1.52
CA GLU A 3 -17.74 -10.87 1.69
C GLU A 3 -18.80 -11.08 0.60
N VAL A 4 -19.44 -10.00 0.16
CA VAL A 4 -20.55 -10.05 -0.81
C VAL A 4 -20.05 -9.97 -2.25
N LEU A 5 -19.21 -8.97 -2.56
CA LEU A 5 -18.74 -8.72 -3.93
C LEU A 5 -17.46 -9.49 -4.28
N LYS A 6 -16.86 -10.18 -3.30
CA LYS A 6 -15.64 -10.99 -3.48
C LYS A 6 -14.46 -10.18 -4.03
N ALA A 7 -14.32 -8.94 -3.56
CA ALA A 7 -13.19 -8.08 -3.94
C ALA A 7 -11.85 -8.72 -3.55
N GLU A 8 -10.91 -8.72 -4.48
CA GLU A 8 -9.54 -9.27 -4.29
C GLU A 8 -8.58 -8.24 -3.66
N ARG A 9 -8.90 -6.95 -3.78
CA ARG A 9 -8.17 -5.82 -3.20
C ARG A 9 -9.16 -4.76 -2.74
N ILE A 10 -8.71 -3.85 -1.88
CA ILE A 10 -9.53 -2.77 -1.34
C ILE A 10 -8.86 -1.42 -1.58
N GLY A 11 -9.53 -0.58 -2.37
CA GLY A 11 -9.26 0.86 -2.45
C GLY A 11 -9.34 1.50 -1.07
N HIS A 12 -8.26 2.17 -0.65
CA HIS A 12 -8.10 2.79 0.66
C HIS A 12 -8.09 1.82 1.85
N GLY A 13 -9.26 1.31 2.25
CA GLY A 13 -9.41 0.36 3.36
C GLY A 13 -9.18 0.91 4.78
N TYR A 14 -8.98 2.21 4.94
CA TYR A 14 -8.63 2.89 6.20
C TYR A 14 -9.52 2.53 7.41
N LEU A 15 -10.83 2.42 7.18
CA LEU A 15 -11.79 2.19 8.26
C LEU A 15 -11.87 0.73 8.72
N THR A 16 -11.16 -0.20 8.07
CA THR A 16 -11.07 -1.59 8.54
C THR A 16 -10.51 -1.68 9.95
N LEU A 17 -9.61 -0.76 10.33
CA LEU A 17 -9.06 -0.69 11.69
C LEU A 17 -10.09 -0.38 12.79
N LYS A 18 -11.30 0.09 12.44
CA LYS A 18 -12.38 0.29 13.41
C LYS A 18 -13.02 -1.03 13.87
N ASP A 19 -12.78 -2.12 13.15
CA ASP A 19 -13.23 -3.48 13.48
C ASP A 19 -12.01 -4.41 13.56
N PRO A 20 -11.36 -4.51 14.74
CA PRO A 20 -10.13 -5.29 14.88
C PRO A 20 -10.27 -6.79 14.52
N PRO A 21 -11.37 -7.49 14.90
CA PRO A 21 -11.60 -8.85 14.42
C PRO A 21 -11.64 -8.97 12.90
N PHE A 22 -12.35 -8.07 12.22
CA PHE A 22 -12.43 -8.10 10.76
C PHE A 22 -11.10 -7.74 10.10
N TYR A 23 -10.40 -6.72 10.60
CA TYR A 23 -9.06 -6.37 10.10
C TYR A 23 -8.08 -7.54 10.25
N LYS A 24 -8.11 -8.26 11.38
CA LYS A 24 -7.29 -9.46 11.58
C LYS A 24 -7.60 -10.53 10.53
N GLN A 25 -8.87 -10.77 10.24
CA GLN A 25 -9.27 -11.69 9.17
C GLN A 25 -8.71 -11.25 7.80
N LEU A 26 -8.71 -9.96 7.49
CA LEU A 26 -8.14 -9.44 6.24
C LEU A 26 -6.62 -9.62 6.16
N LEU A 27 -5.91 -9.47 7.28
CA LEU A 27 -4.48 -9.77 7.36
C LEU A 27 -4.20 -11.25 7.08
N GLU A 28 -4.97 -12.16 7.68
CA GLU A 28 -4.84 -13.60 7.48
C GLU A 28 -5.12 -14.01 6.02
N GLN A 29 -5.97 -13.25 5.32
CA GLN A 29 -6.29 -13.44 3.90
C GLN A 29 -5.29 -12.78 2.94
N ASP A 30 -4.25 -12.12 3.45
CA ASP A 30 -3.28 -11.33 2.66
C ASP A 30 -3.95 -10.27 1.78
N MET A 31 -5.07 -9.68 2.25
CA MET A 31 -5.84 -8.67 1.53
C MET A 31 -4.98 -7.45 1.19
N HIS A 32 -4.96 -7.05 -0.08
CA HIS A 32 -4.20 -5.87 -0.52
C HIS A 32 -4.99 -4.58 -0.32
N PHE A 33 -4.40 -3.60 0.37
CA PHE A 33 -4.95 -2.25 0.52
C PHE A 33 -4.24 -1.24 -0.38
N GLU A 34 -5.01 -0.52 -1.21
CA GLU A 34 -4.49 0.50 -2.12
C GLU A 34 -4.54 1.86 -1.39
N THR A 35 -3.46 2.23 -0.71
CA THR A 35 -3.46 3.41 0.17
C THR A 35 -2.98 4.66 -0.57
N CYS A 36 -3.56 5.81 -0.21
CA CYS A 36 -3.33 7.10 -0.87
C CYS A 36 -3.21 8.21 0.20
N PRO A 37 -2.05 8.35 0.88
CA PRO A 37 -1.88 9.28 2.00
C PRO A 37 -2.29 10.73 1.72
N TRP A 38 -1.87 11.31 0.60
CA TRP A 38 -2.20 12.70 0.28
C TRP A 38 -3.68 12.88 -0.06
N SER A 39 -4.25 11.93 -0.82
CA SER A 39 -5.69 11.93 -1.12
C SER A 39 -6.53 11.81 0.16
N SER A 40 -6.18 10.91 1.07
CA SER A 40 -6.95 10.68 2.30
C SER A 40 -6.97 11.89 3.22
N TYR A 41 -5.91 12.70 3.20
CA TYR A 41 -5.84 14.00 3.87
C TYR A 41 -6.80 15.01 3.22
N LEU A 42 -6.71 15.23 1.91
CA LEU A 42 -7.50 16.24 1.21
C LEU A 42 -9.01 15.93 1.18
N THR A 43 -9.36 14.65 1.13
CA THR A 43 -10.76 14.18 1.13
C THR A 43 -11.38 14.10 2.53
N GLY A 44 -10.57 14.26 3.59
CA GLY A 44 -11.02 14.09 4.97
C GLY A 44 -11.30 12.64 5.36
N ALA A 45 -10.83 11.67 4.57
CA ALA A 45 -11.00 10.25 4.85
C ALA A 45 -10.17 9.77 6.06
N CYS A 46 -9.05 10.45 6.34
CA CYS A 46 -8.16 10.15 7.46
C CYS A 46 -7.91 11.36 8.37
N ASN A 47 -7.26 11.11 9.51
CA ASN A 47 -6.83 12.17 10.42
C ASN A 47 -5.87 13.14 9.70
N PRO A 48 -5.99 14.47 9.91
CA PRO A 48 -5.05 15.43 9.32
C PRO A 48 -3.60 15.28 9.84
N ASP A 49 -3.40 14.62 10.97
CA ASP A 49 -2.10 14.25 11.49
C ASP A 49 -1.64 12.91 10.89
N PHE A 50 -0.67 12.98 9.97
CA PHE A 50 -0.12 11.81 9.27
C PHE A 50 0.51 10.77 10.20
N THR A 51 0.95 11.15 11.41
CA THR A 51 1.48 10.19 12.39
C THR A 51 0.41 9.24 12.93
N LYS A 52 -0.88 9.58 12.73
CA LYS A 52 -2.05 8.77 13.11
C LYS A 52 -2.72 8.12 11.91
N HIS A 53 -2.10 8.18 10.72
CA HIS A 53 -2.67 7.59 9.52
C HIS A 53 -2.74 6.05 9.64
N PRO A 54 -3.81 5.38 9.16
CA PRO A 54 -3.95 3.92 9.20
C PRO A 54 -2.77 3.13 8.63
N VAL A 55 -2.05 3.71 7.66
CA VAL A 55 -0.83 3.12 7.07
C VAL A 55 0.25 2.88 8.12
N VAL A 56 0.35 3.68 9.19
CA VAL A 56 1.29 3.43 10.29
C VAL A 56 1.03 2.07 10.92
N LYS A 57 -0.24 1.75 11.17
CA LYS A 57 -0.65 0.46 11.71
C LYS A 57 -0.45 -0.68 10.71
N PHE A 58 -0.78 -0.46 9.44
CA PHE A 58 -0.53 -1.44 8.37
C PHE A 58 0.95 -1.80 8.25
N ARG A 59 1.85 -0.81 8.39
CA ARG A 59 3.31 -1.01 8.40
C ARG A 59 3.73 -1.86 9.61
N GLU A 60 3.29 -1.49 10.81
CA GLU A 60 3.60 -2.21 12.05
C GLU A 60 3.18 -3.68 12.00
N ASP A 61 2.00 -3.94 11.43
CA ASP A 61 1.45 -5.29 11.28
C ASP A 61 1.97 -6.03 10.04
N LYS A 62 2.86 -5.41 9.25
CA LYS A 62 3.39 -5.93 7.99
C LYS A 62 2.30 -6.32 6.98
N ALA A 63 1.20 -5.58 6.97
CA ALA A 63 0.08 -5.79 6.06
C ALA A 63 0.50 -5.70 4.57
N ASN A 64 -0.33 -6.26 3.70
CA ASN A 64 -0.20 -6.16 2.25
C ASN A 64 -0.86 -4.86 1.76
N TYR A 65 -0.06 -3.88 1.33
CA TYR A 65 -0.57 -2.61 0.82
C TYR A 65 0.40 -1.94 -0.16
N SER A 66 -0.09 -0.93 -0.87
CA SER A 66 0.65 -0.06 -1.79
C SER A 66 0.46 1.43 -1.46
N LEU A 67 1.36 2.28 -1.92
CA LEU A 67 1.24 3.75 -1.89
C LEU A 67 0.87 4.25 -3.29
N ASN A 68 -0.16 5.09 -3.41
CA ASN A 68 -0.74 5.53 -4.68
C ASN A 68 -1.14 7.00 -4.63
N THR A 69 -1.19 7.65 -5.79
CA THR A 69 -1.54 9.09 -5.90
C THR A 69 -3.03 9.38 -5.88
N ASP A 70 -3.86 8.37 -6.19
CA ASP A 70 -5.30 8.53 -6.44
C ASP A 70 -5.55 9.42 -7.69
N ASP A 71 -5.93 10.68 -7.50
CA ASP A 71 -6.26 11.65 -8.56
C ASP A 71 -5.18 12.75 -8.71
N PRO A 72 -3.98 12.47 -9.26
CA PRO A 72 -2.84 13.40 -9.23
C PRO A 72 -3.12 14.75 -9.91
N LEU A 73 -4.02 14.79 -10.91
CA LEU A 73 -4.44 16.03 -11.56
C LEU A 73 -5.24 16.95 -10.61
N ILE A 74 -6.21 16.39 -9.89
CA ILE A 74 -7.10 17.13 -9.00
C ILE A 74 -6.37 17.53 -7.72
N LEU A 75 -5.59 16.58 -7.18
CA LEU A 75 -4.87 16.72 -5.92
C LEU A 75 -3.52 17.45 -6.05
N LYS A 76 -3.11 17.76 -7.30
CA LYS A 76 -1.83 18.39 -7.66
C LYS A 76 -0.64 17.67 -7.01
N SER A 77 -0.66 16.35 -7.06
CA SER A 77 0.31 15.49 -6.40
C SER A 77 1.09 14.63 -7.39
N SER A 78 2.14 14.02 -6.87
CA SER A 78 2.95 13.00 -7.54
C SER A 78 3.22 11.88 -6.55
N LEU A 79 3.66 10.72 -7.05
CA LEU A 79 3.99 9.60 -6.18
C LEU A 79 5.11 9.96 -5.17
N ASP A 80 6.06 10.80 -5.59
CA ASP A 80 7.12 11.33 -4.72
C ASP A 80 6.57 12.10 -3.51
N MET A 81 5.42 12.77 -3.65
CA MET A 81 4.76 13.46 -2.53
C MET A 81 4.26 12.46 -1.49
N ASP A 82 3.55 11.41 -1.90
CA ASP A 82 3.05 10.37 -0.98
C ASP A 82 4.22 9.63 -0.31
N TYR A 83 5.32 9.38 -1.03
CA TYR A 83 6.53 8.76 -0.48
C TYR A 83 7.21 9.68 0.55
N LYS A 84 7.36 10.98 0.28
CA LYS A 84 7.92 11.93 1.24
C LYS A 84 7.07 12.02 2.51
N ILE A 85 5.75 12.08 2.37
CA ILE A 85 4.83 12.07 3.52
C ILE A 85 5.04 10.79 4.35
N ALA A 86 5.11 9.63 3.71
CA ALA A 86 5.30 8.36 4.41
C ALA A 86 6.67 8.29 5.13
N GLN A 87 7.73 8.79 4.48
CA GLN A 87 9.08 8.84 5.05
C GLN A 87 9.14 9.78 6.26
N GLU A 88 8.60 10.99 6.13
CA GLU A 88 8.70 12.05 7.13
C GLU A 88 7.81 11.80 8.35
N TYR A 89 6.59 11.29 8.15
CA TYR A 89 5.57 11.25 9.20
C TYR A 89 5.11 9.84 9.60
N MET A 90 5.37 8.81 8.79
CA MET A 90 4.82 7.46 9.00
C MET A 90 5.89 6.40 9.30
N GLY A 91 7.15 6.81 9.41
CA GLY A 91 8.27 5.95 9.76
C GLY A 91 8.68 4.97 8.65
N PHE A 92 8.45 5.31 7.38
CA PHE A 92 8.90 4.47 6.27
C PHE A 92 10.42 4.56 6.13
N THR A 93 11.03 3.38 6.02
CA THR A 93 12.43 3.20 5.63
C THR A 93 12.50 2.82 4.16
N GLU A 94 13.71 2.81 3.58
CA GLU A 94 13.94 2.30 2.23
C GLU A 94 13.49 0.83 2.10
N GLU A 95 13.81 -0.01 3.10
CA GLU A 95 13.35 -1.40 3.15
C GLU A 95 11.83 -1.52 3.11
N GLU A 96 11.13 -0.61 3.80
CA GLU A 96 9.67 -0.59 3.81
C GLU A 96 9.13 -0.18 2.44
N PHE A 97 9.72 0.82 1.77
CA PHE A 97 9.35 1.18 0.40
C PHE A 97 9.56 0.02 -0.58
N MET A 98 10.66 -0.72 -0.47
CA MET A 98 10.91 -1.90 -1.31
C MET A 98 9.84 -2.97 -1.06
N ARG A 99 9.53 -3.25 0.21
CA ARG A 99 8.52 -4.24 0.63
C ARG A 99 7.14 -3.92 0.05
N VAL A 100 6.67 -2.68 0.17
CA VAL A 100 5.33 -2.30 -0.32
C VAL A 100 5.23 -2.32 -1.85
N ASN A 101 6.32 -2.04 -2.57
CA ASN A 101 6.34 -2.18 -4.03
C ASN A 101 6.32 -3.65 -4.47
N ILE A 102 7.04 -4.54 -3.78
CA ILE A 102 6.98 -5.99 -4.02
C ILE A 102 5.57 -6.51 -3.73
N ASN A 103 4.94 -6.06 -2.64
CA ASN A 103 3.55 -6.37 -2.31
C ASN A 103 2.57 -5.91 -3.41
N ALA A 104 2.74 -4.69 -3.91
CA ALA A 104 1.95 -4.15 -5.02
C ALA A 104 2.10 -5.01 -6.29
N ALA A 105 3.32 -5.40 -6.65
CA ALA A 105 3.57 -6.27 -7.79
C ALA A 105 2.96 -7.67 -7.61
N ARG A 106 3.10 -8.30 -6.44
CA ARG A 106 2.46 -9.59 -6.11
C ARG A 106 0.93 -9.51 -6.20
N SER A 107 0.38 -8.36 -5.81
CA SER A 107 -1.06 -8.09 -5.78
C SER A 107 -1.57 -7.46 -7.08
N ALA A 108 -0.73 -7.33 -8.11
CA ALA A 108 -1.17 -6.82 -9.40
C ALA A 108 -2.07 -7.84 -10.10
N PHE A 109 -3.08 -7.37 -10.82
CA PHE A 109 -3.93 -8.21 -11.68
C PHE A 109 -3.26 -8.60 -13.00
N LEU A 110 -1.93 -8.72 -13.00
CA LEU A 110 -1.16 -9.22 -14.12
C LEU A 110 -1.31 -10.75 -14.22
N PRO A 111 -1.29 -11.33 -15.43
CA PRO A 111 -1.07 -12.75 -15.61
C PRO A 111 0.20 -13.22 -14.89
N GLU A 112 0.21 -14.45 -14.39
CA GLU A 112 1.28 -14.97 -13.52
C GLU A 112 2.69 -14.84 -14.12
N LYS A 113 2.83 -14.99 -15.44
CA LYS A 113 4.11 -14.80 -16.12
C LYS A 113 4.58 -13.33 -16.02
N GLU A 114 3.72 -12.38 -16.37
CA GLU A 114 4.04 -10.95 -16.32
C GLU A 114 4.28 -10.47 -14.89
N LYS A 115 3.53 -11.02 -13.92
CA LYS A 115 3.75 -10.78 -12.49
C LYS A 115 5.13 -11.25 -12.05
N LYS A 116 5.55 -12.45 -12.46
CA LYS A 116 6.89 -12.98 -12.17
C LYS A 116 7.99 -12.12 -12.82
N ASP A 117 7.78 -11.71 -14.07
CA ASP A 117 8.73 -10.86 -14.79
C ASP A 117 8.87 -9.47 -14.13
N LEU A 118 7.77 -8.89 -13.64
CA LEU A 118 7.79 -7.64 -12.86
C LEU A 118 8.51 -7.81 -11.52
N LEU A 119 8.25 -8.90 -10.80
CA LEU A 119 8.91 -9.18 -9.53
C LEU A 119 10.42 -9.37 -9.70
N ASN A 120 10.85 -10.08 -10.73
CA ASN A 120 12.27 -10.25 -11.03
C ASN A 120 12.94 -8.90 -11.31
N GLN A 121 12.30 -8.03 -12.11
CA GLN A 121 12.80 -6.67 -12.34
C GLN A 121 12.95 -5.89 -11.03
N LEU A 122 11.97 -5.95 -10.13
CA LEU A 122 12.07 -5.29 -8.83
C LEU A 122 13.22 -5.85 -8.00
N TYR A 123 13.34 -7.18 -7.90
CA TYR A 123 14.42 -7.82 -7.15
C TYR A 123 15.81 -7.46 -7.67
N GLU A 124 16.01 -7.38 -9.00
CA GLU A 124 17.26 -6.92 -9.60
C GLU A 124 17.54 -5.46 -9.25
N ARG A 125 16.54 -4.56 -9.42
CA ARG A 125 16.70 -3.13 -9.13
C ARG A 125 16.96 -2.83 -7.67
N TYR A 126 16.47 -3.70 -6.80
CA TYR A 126 16.65 -3.64 -5.35
C TYR A 126 17.90 -4.38 -4.86
N GLY A 127 18.69 -4.98 -5.76
CA GLY A 127 19.90 -5.73 -5.39
C GLY A 127 19.61 -6.98 -4.54
N MET A 128 18.40 -7.51 -4.60
CA MET A 128 17.98 -8.70 -3.85
C MET A 128 18.40 -10.01 -4.53
N ILE A 129 18.77 -9.95 -5.80
CA ILE A 129 19.36 -11.04 -6.58
C ILE A 129 20.55 -10.51 -7.36
N GLU A 130 21.62 -11.31 -7.47
CA GLU A 130 22.78 -10.98 -8.31
C GLU A 130 22.35 -11.07 -9.78
N SER A 131 22.69 -10.05 -10.57
CA SER A 131 22.50 -10.08 -12.02
C SER A 131 23.41 -11.17 -12.62
N ALA A 132 22.82 -12.11 -13.36
CA ALA A 132 23.54 -13.17 -14.06
C ALA A 132 24.40 -12.64 -15.21
#